data_AF-A0A815ED68-F1
#
_entry.id   AF-A0A815ED68-F1
#
_cell.length_a   1.000
_cell.length_b   1.000
_cell.length_c   1.000
_cell.angle_alpha   90.00
_cell.angle_beta   90.00
_cell.angle_gamma   90.00
#
_symmetry.space_group_name_H-M   'P 1'
#
loop_
_entity.id
_entity.type
_entity.pdbx_description
1 polymer ?
#
loop_
_entity_poly.entity_id
_entity_poly.type
_entity_poly.pdbx_seq_one_letter_code
_entity_poly.pdbx_strand_id
1 'polypeptide(L)'
;MTSTDTQPVHQRPKLVLGCMEFGRLQPLDVSHQMINSYIELFKSSNAYKSQTLEFDTAYVYGGQFGISEDILGKLDDNIKKEILFHTKANAKAKQNPSLSKESVLIQCKESLERLQLESVHSPPLDIYYLHAPDPNTPIEETLSAINELYKQGKFKRFGVSNYKSWEVAEIYYICKINNYVLPTVYQGMYNLIARDAELELLPCLRKLGISFYAYNPLGGGLLTGRYEYSQGDISHKEDIPEGRFTAPVVGDLYRERYWKKSIFEAIDMIKQAVNEYNQQNQSNLTLTEVAFRWDNYHSKLSGQYGDAILMGSSKPEYLIANTKFLAIESPLPVSILSAIESGYQHCKQDVARHWPIFK
;
A
#
# COMPACT_ATOMS: atom_id res chain seq x y z
N MET A 1 -15.22 21.19 37.81
CA MET A 1 -14.72 21.65 36.50
C MET A 1 -14.59 20.40 35.63
N THR A 2 -15.59 20.15 34.80
CA THR A 2 -15.62 19.01 33.87
C THR A 2 -14.58 19.27 32.78
N SER A 3 -13.53 18.46 32.71
CA SER A 3 -12.62 18.48 31.56
C SER A 3 -13.44 18.07 30.34
N THR A 4 -13.68 19.01 29.44
CA THR A 4 -14.14 18.72 28.10
C THR A 4 -13.02 17.94 27.42
N ASP A 5 -13.12 16.62 27.46
CA ASP A 5 -12.34 15.74 26.58
C ASP A 5 -12.76 16.09 25.15
N THR A 6 -12.04 17.03 24.55
CA THR A 6 -12.13 17.28 23.13
C THR A 6 -11.64 16.02 22.44
N GLN A 7 -12.57 15.23 21.90
CA GLN A 7 -12.28 14.13 20.99
C GLN A 7 -11.19 14.62 20.02
N PRO A 8 -10.05 13.92 19.90
CA PRO A 8 -9.00 14.36 19.00
C PRO A 8 -9.58 14.49 17.59
N VAL A 9 -9.36 15.65 16.98
CA VAL A 9 -9.81 15.93 15.61
C VAL A 9 -9.27 14.82 14.71
N HIS A 10 -10.15 14.17 13.95
CA HIS A 10 -9.76 13.10 13.04
C HIS A 10 -8.67 13.60 12.07
N GLN A 11 -7.45 13.07 12.21
CA GLN A 11 -6.35 13.36 11.30
C GLN A 11 -6.30 12.29 10.21
N ARG A 12 -6.82 12.65 9.04
CA ARG A 12 -6.88 11.83 7.84
C ARG A 12 -5.48 11.33 7.43
N PRO A 13 -5.28 10.02 7.20
CA PRO A 13 -4.08 9.50 6.57
C PRO A 13 -3.83 10.11 5.19
N LYS A 14 -2.57 10.13 4.76
CA LYS A 14 -2.22 10.57 3.41
C LYS A 14 -2.81 9.64 2.35
N LEU A 15 -3.08 10.17 1.17
CA LEU A 15 -3.42 9.36 -0.01
C LEU A 15 -2.23 9.24 -0.94
N VAL A 16 -1.79 8.01 -1.21
CA VAL A 16 -0.67 7.70 -2.09
C VAL A 16 -1.17 6.86 -3.26
N LEU A 17 -0.80 7.24 -4.48
CA LEU A 17 -1.15 6.48 -5.68
C LEU A 17 -0.20 5.29 -5.86
N GLY A 18 -0.74 4.08 -5.84
CA GLY A 18 -0.01 2.87 -6.15
C GLY A 18 0.06 2.62 -7.66
N CYS A 19 1.27 2.55 -8.21
CA CYS A 19 1.54 2.52 -9.65
C CYS A 19 1.90 1.12 -10.20
N MET A 20 1.64 0.06 -9.43
CA MET A 20 2.02 -1.33 -9.78
C MET A 20 1.51 -1.80 -11.15
N GLU A 21 0.34 -1.31 -11.57
CA GLU A 21 -0.37 -1.76 -12.76
C GLU A 21 -0.02 -0.98 -14.04
N PHE A 22 0.65 0.18 -13.91
CA PHE A 22 1.12 0.99 -15.03
C PHE A 22 2.17 0.20 -15.82
N GLY A 23 1.88 -0.04 -17.10
CA GLY A 23 2.67 -0.88 -18.01
C GLY A 23 2.19 -2.32 -18.11
N ARG A 24 1.39 -2.81 -17.16
CA ARG A 24 0.91 -4.20 -17.11
C ARG A 24 -0.51 -4.36 -17.63
N LEU A 25 -1.48 -3.87 -16.86
CA LEU A 25 -2.90 -3.84 -17.26
C LEU A 25 -3.27 -2.48 -17.86
N GLN A 26 -2.42 -1.48 -17.66
CA GLN A 26 -2.62 -0.12 -18.11
C GLN A 26 -1.45 0.24 -19.02
N PRO A 27 -1.63 0.19 -20.35
CA PRO A 27 -0.63 0.72 -21.28
C PRO A 27 -0.33 2.20 -21.02
N LEU A 28 0.68 2.75 -21.70
CA LEU A 28 1.20 4.11 -21.46
C LEU A 28 0.11 5.18 -21.50
N ASP A 29 -0.73 5.17 -22.53
CA ASP A 29 -1.84 6.12 -22.73
C ASP A 29 -2.89 6.04 -21.62
N VAL A 30 -3.31 4.82 -21.26
CA VAL A 30 -4.25 4.59 -20.15
C VAL A 30 -3.64 5.04 -18.82
N SER A 31 -2.35 4.75 -18.58
CA SER A 31 -1.65 5.17 -17.37
C SER A 31 -1.59 6.70 -17.26
N HIS A 32 -1.26 7.40 -18.35
CA HIS A 32 -1.26 8.87 -18.38
C HIS A 32 -2.65 9.46 -18.14
N GLN A 33 -3.69 8.91 -18.76
CA GLN A 33 -5.07 9.34 -18.52
C GLN A 33 -5.46 9.18 -17.04
N MET A 34 -5.10 8.04 -16.44
CA MET A 34 -5.35 7.75 -15.04
C MET A 34 -4.61 8.71 -14.11
N ILE A 35 -3.33 8.99 -14.37
CA ILE A 35 -2.52 9.93 -13.60
C ILE A 35 -3.13 11.34 -13.65
N ASN A 36 -3.49 11.83 -14.83
CA ASN A 36 -4.09 13.16 -14.99
C ASN A 36 -5.43 13.25 -14.24
N SER A 37 -6.29 12.24 -14.38
CA SER A 37 -7.58 12.19 -13.69
C SER A 37 -7.40 12.17 -12.17
N TYR A 38 -6.42 11.42 -11.67
CA TYR A 38 -6.10 11.37 -10.24
C TYR A 38 -5.60 12.72 -9.73
N ILE A 39 -4.67 13.38 -10.43
CA ILE A 39 -4.12 14.67 -10.03
C ILE A 39 -5.23 15.74 -9.96
N GLU A 40 -6.11 15.78 -10.96
CA GLU A 40 -7.25 16.71 -10.98
C GLU A 40 -8.18 16.48 -9.78
N LEU A 41 -8.56 15.22 -9.52
CA LEU A 41 -9.40 14.86 -8.37
C LEU A 41 -8.72 15.16 -7.03
N PHE A 42 -7.44 14.89 -6.92
CA PHE A 42 -6.66 15.12 -5.70
C PHE A 42 -6.59 16.63 -5.38
N LYS A 43 -6.27 17.46 -6.39
CA LYS A 43 -6.17 18.92 -6.24
C LYS A 43 -7.52 19.61 -6.02
N SER A 44 -8.59 19.06 -6.57
CA SER A 44 -9.96 19.61 -6.39
C SER A 44 -10.65 19.13 -5.10
N SER A 45 -10.18 18.04 -4.51
CA SER A 45 -10.75 17.48 -3.28
C SER A 45 -10.41 18.31 -2.05
N ASN A 46 -11.42 18.73 -1.27
CA ASN A 46 -11.20 19.37 0.03
C ASN A 46 -10.43 18.48 1.01
N ALA A 47 -10.55 17.16 0.88
CA ALA A 47 -9.88 16.20 1.76
C ALA A 47 -8.36 16.09 1.49
N TYR A 48 -7.90 16.41 0.27
CA TYR A 48 -6.54 16.11 -0.19
C TYR A 48 -5.77 17.30 -0.76
N LYS A 49 -6.42 18.40 -1.13
CA LYS A 49 -5.77 19.57 -1.76
C LYS A 49 -4.63 20.21 -0.93
N SER A 50 -4.59 19.97 0.38
CA SER A 50 -3.53 20.44 1.28
C SER A 50 -2.40 19.42 1.47
N GLN A 51 -2.57 18.19 1.01
CA GLN A 51 -1.55 17.15 1.04
C GLN A 51 -0.63 17.26 -0.19
N THR A 52 0.55 16.67 -0.10
CA THR A 52 1.46 16.53 -1.24
C THR A 52 1.10 15.30 -2.06
N LEU A 53 1.23 15.37 -3.39
CA LEU A 53 1.04 14.23 -4.27
C LEU A 53 2.19 13.23 -4.08
N GLU A 54 1.85 12.00 -3.67
CA GLU A 54 2.82 10.93 -3.43
C GLU A 54 2.50 9.73 -4.35
N PHE A 55 3.51 9.24 -5.09
CA PHE A 55 3.38 8.16 -6.07
C PHE A 55 4.32 7.02 -5.70
N ASP A 56 3.76 5.81 -5.55
CA ASP A 56 4.50 4.62 -5.15
C ASP A 56 4.66 3.66 -6.32
N THR A 57 5.91 3.44 -6.72
CA THR A 57 6.30 2.44 -7.71
C THR A 57 7.37 1.51 -7.14
N ALA A 58 7.96 0.66 -7.97
CA ALA A 58 9.08 -0.20 -7.61
C ALA A 58 9.87 -0.61 -8.84
N TYR A 59 11.14 -0.97 -8.62
CA TYR A 59 12.03 -1.54 -9.64
C TYR A 59 11.39 -2.70 -10.43
N VAL A 60 10.51 -3.47 -9.77
CA VAL A 60 9.88 -4.68 -10.31
C VAL A 60 8.48 -4.49 -10.90
N TYR A 61 7.95 -3.26 -10.95
CA TYR A 61 6.58 -3.00 -11.39
C TYR A 61 6.44 -2.79 -12.90
N GLY A 62 5.22 -3.04 -13.41
CA GLY A 62 4.83 -2.78 -14.79
C GLY A 62 4.81 -3.99 -15.73
N GLY A 63 4.66 -5.21 -15.20
CA GLY A 63 4.55 -6.45 -15.99
C GLY A 63 5.90 -6.98 -16.47
N GLN A 64 6.74 -6.08 -16.98
CA GLN A 64 8.18 -6.25 -17.10
C GLN A 64 8.88 -5.31 -16.10
N PHE A 65 10.08 -5.68 -15.63
CA PHE A 65 10.84 -4.88 -14.67
C PHE A 65 11.00 -3.42 -15.14
N GLY A 66 10.51 -2.47 -14.35
CA GLY A 66 10.75 -1.04 -14.53
C GLY A 66 9.77 -0.26 -15.36
N ILE A 67 8.83 -0.90 -16.06
CA ILE A 67 7.94 -0.18 -16.99
C ILE A 67 7.08 0.85 -16.27
N SER A 68 6.68 0.58 -15.02
CA SER A 68 5.95 1.56 -14.21
C SER A 68 6.79 2.83 -13.97
N GLU A 69 8.09 2.68 -13.67
CA GLU A 69 9.01 3.81 -13.50
C GLU A 69 9.23 4.57 -14.81
N ASP A 70 9.39 3.87 -15.94
CA ASP A 70 9.53 4.49 -17.25
C ASP A 70 8.31 5.33 -17.64
N ILE A 71 7.10 4.85 -17.32
CA ILE A 71 5.86 5.59 -17.56
C ILE A 71 5.85 6.87 -16.71
N LEU A 72 6.20 6.77 -15.43
CA LEU A 72 6.23 7.92 -14.53
C LEU A 72 7.32 8.94 -14.89
N GLY A 73 8.49 8.49 -15.36
CA GLY A 73 9.57 9.38 -15.80
C GLY A 73 9.23 10.17 -17.06
N LYS A 74 8.33 9.65 -17.91
CA LYS A 74 7.85 10.30 -19.14
C LYS A 74 6.71 11.29 -18.93
N LEU A 75 6.29 11.53 -17.69
CA LEU A 75 5.36 12.61 -17.37
C LEU A 75 5.99 13.98 -17.66
N ASP A 76 5.15 14.99 -17.88
CA ASP A 76 5.57 16.38 -18.04
C ASP A 76 6.39 16.85 -16.83
N ASP A 77 7.47 17.60 -17.06
CA ASP A 77 8.38 18.04 -16.00
C ASP A 77 7.71 18.93 -14.95
N ASN A 78 6.68 19.71 -15.32
CA ASN A 78 5.94 20.52 -14.36
C ASN A 78 5.11 19.63 -13.44
N ILE A 79 4.50 18.57 -13.99
CA ILE A 79 3.76 17.58 -13.20
C ILE A 79 4.71 16.82 -12.28
N LYS A 80 5.86 16.35 -12.79
CA LYS A 80 6.85 15.60 -11.99
C LYS A 80 7.36 16.40 -10.80
N LYS A 81 7.55 17.72 -10.93
CA LYS A 81 8.01 18.59 -9.83
C LYS A 81 7.02 18.69 -8.67
N GLU A 82 5.74 18.38 -8.90
CA GLU A 82 4.71 18.38 -7.86
C GLU A 82 4.57 17.02 -7.16
N ILE A 83 5.23 15.97 -7.67
CA ILE A 83 5.09 14.60 -7.21
C ILE A 83 6.30 14.20 -6.36
N LEU A 84 6.04 13.63 -5.19
CA LEU A 84 7.01 12.88 -4.42
C LEU A 84 7.00 11.42 -4.88
N PHE A 85 8.09 10.99 -5.50
CA PHE A 85 8.23 9.62 -6.00
C PHE A 85 8.84 8.70 -4.95
N HIS A 86 8.25 7.52 -4.82
CA HIS A 86 8.80 6.43 -4.02
C HIS A 86 9.10 5.22 -4.90
N THR A 87 10.24 4.56 -4.67
CA THR A 87 10.55 3.29 -5.33
C THR A 87 11.25 2.32 -4.38
N LYS A 88 11.49 1.08 -4.84
CA LYS A 88 11.89 -0.05 -4.00
C LYS A 88 12.90 -0.95 -4.69
N ALA A 89 13.96 -1.31 -3.95
CA ALA A 89 14.84 -2.43 -4.28
C ALA A 89 14.21 -3.76 -3.90
N ASN A 90 14.40 -4.81 -4.69
CA ASN A 90 13.83 -6.13 -4.45
C ASN A 90 14.88 -7.23 -4.70
N ALA A 91 14.87 -8.27 -3.86
CA ALA A 91 15.74 -9.45 -4.01
C ALA A 91 15.47 -10.25 -5.31
N LYS A 92 14.35 -10.00 -5.98
CA LYS A 92 13.98 -10.60 -7.28
C LYS A 92 14.30 -9.66 -8.45
N ALA A 93 15.28 -8.77 -8.30
CA ALA A 93 15.71 -7.88 -9.36
C ALA A 93 16.15 -8.64 -10.63
N LYS A 94 16.10 -7.96 -11.78
CA LYS A 94 16.50 -8.53 -13.07
C LYS A 94 18.01 -8.81 -13.11
N GLN A 95 18.81 -7.87 -12.62
CA GLN A 95 20.26 -8.00 -12.53
C GLN A 95 20.64 -8.23 -11.07
N ASN A 96 21.57 -9.17 -10.82
CA ASN A 96 22.04 -9.52 -9.48
C ASN A 96 20.90 -9.70 -8.45
N PRO A 97 20.04 -10.73 -8.59
CA PRO A 97 18.85 -10.93 -7.76
C PRO A 97 19.22 -11.17 -6.29
N SER A 98 19.29 -10.10 -5.52
CA SER A 98 19.62 -10.05 -4.09
C SER A 98 19.30 -8.66 -3.54
N LEU A 99 19.48 -8.47 -2.24
CA LEU A 99 19.65 -7.15 -1.62
C LEU A 99 21.11 -6.91 -1.19
N SER A 100 22.08 -7.54 -1.87
CA SER A 100 23.51 -7.23 -1.72
C SER A 100 23.76 -5.74 -1.95
N LYS A 101 24.89 -5.25 -1.44
CA LYS A 101 25.26 -3.84 -1.59
C LYS A 101 25.31 -3.45 -3.07
N GLU A 102 25.96 -4.26 -3.89
CA GLU A 102 26.05 -4.03 -5.33
C GLU A 102 24.66 -3.97 -5.98
N SER A 103 23.78 -4.93 -5.68
CA SER A 103 22.44 -4.98 -6.28
C SER A 103 21.60 -3.77 -5.89
N VAL A 104 21.62 -3.35 -4.62
CA VAL A 104 20.86 -2.17 -4.15
C VAL A 104 21.36 -0.89 -4.85
N LEU A 105 22.67 -0.72 -5.00
CA LEU A 105 23.25 0.42 -5.72
C LEU A 105 22.81 0.45 -7.20
N ILE A 106 22.88 -0.69 -7.88
CA ILE A 106 22.45 -0.84 -9.28
C ILE A 106 20.97 -0.52 -9.42
N GLN A 107 20.11 -1.12 -8.59
CA GLN A 107 18.67 -0.93 -8.64
C GLN A 107 18.29 0.54 -8.42
N CYS A 108 18.92 1.23 -7.46
CA CYS A 108 18.66 2.65 -7.22
C CYS A 108 19.05 3.49 -8.45
N LYS A 109 20.22 3.23 -9.04
CA LYS A 109 20.69 3.95 -10.23
C LYS A 109 19.73 3.78 -11.40
N GLU A 110 19.36 2.55 -11.74
CA GLU A 110 18.43 2.26 -12.84
C GLU A 110 17.05 2.86 -12.58
N SER A 111 16.57 2.84 -11.33
CA SER A 111 15.27 3.44 -10.98
C SER A 111 15.27 4.96 -11.17
N LEU A 112 16.36 5.64 -10.80
CA LEU A 112 16.52 7.07 -11.01
C LEU A 112 16.57 7.43 -12.50
N GLU A 113 17.28 6.64 -13.30
CA GLU A 113 17.35 6.83 -14.76
C GLU A 113 15.96 6.66 -15.41
N ARG A 114 15.20 5.62 -15.03
CA ARG A 114 13.84 5.40 -15.55
C ARG A 114 12.87 6.50 -15.14
N LEU A 115 12.97 6.98 -13.90
CA LEU A 115 12.17 8.09 -13.39
C LEU A 115 12.65 9.47 -13.88
N GLN A 116 13.81 9.54 -14.56
CA GLN A 116 14.45 10.78 -15.00
C GLN A 116 14.77 11.74 -13.83
N LEU A 117 15.29 11.19 -12.74
CA LEU A 117 15.62 11.89 -11.49
C LEU A 117 17.13 11.89 -11.17
N GLU A 118 17.99 11.57 -12.15
CA GLU A 118 19.44 11.51 -12.00
C GLU A 118 20.14 12.87 -12.02
N SER A 119 19.51 13.88 -12.62
CA SER A 119 20.06 15.24 -12.73
C SER A 119 20.15 15.91 -11.37
N VAL A 120 21.20 16.72 -11.16
CA VAL A 120 21.38 17.54 -9.94
C VAL A 120 20.25 18.56 -9.76
N HIS A 121 19.52 18.88 -10.82
CA HIS A 121 18.35 19.77 -10.78
C HIS A 121 17.03 19.02 -10.53
N SER A 122 17.02 17.69 -10.59
CA SER A 122 15.84 16.89 -10.27
C SER A 122 15.73 16.71 -8.75
N PRO A 123 14.52 16.71 -8.18
CA PRO A 123 14.34 16.32 -6.79
C PRO A 123 14.78 14.87 -6.61
N PRO A 124 15.40 14.51 -5.47
CA PRO A 124 15.70 13.12 -5.18
C PRO A 124 14.40 12.34 -4.94
N LEU A 125 14.48 11.02 -4.96
CA LEU A 125 13.40 10.17 -4.49
C LEU A 125 12.97 10.62 -3.09
N ASP A 126 11.67 10.64 -2.82
CA ASP A 126 11.23 10.97 -1.47
C ASP A 126 11.47 9.78 -0.53
N ILE A 127 11.05 8.58 -0.94
CA ILE A 127 11.29 7.34 -0.19
C ILE A 127 11.99 6.30 -1.08
N TYR A 128 13.04 5.68 -0.55
CA TYR A 128 13.60 4.46 -1.11
C TYR A 128 13.40 3.29 -0.17
N TYR A 129 12.71 2.25 -0.64
CA TYR A 129 12.34 1.09 0.16
C TYR A 129 13.23 -0.13 -0.08
N LEU A 130 13.45 -0.92 0.97
CA LEU A 130 13.66 -2.36 0.82
C LEU A 130 12.28 -3.03 0.71
N HIS A 131 11.97 -3.62 -0.45
CA HIS A 131 10.62 -4.09 -0.79
C HIS A 131 10.17 -5.31 0.02
N ALA A 132 11.10 -6.22 0.35
CA ALA A 132 10.87 -7.38 1.21
C ALA A 132 12.23 -7.86 1.76
N PRO A 133 12.26 -8.64 2.85
CA PRO A 133 13.50 -9.25 3.33
C PRO A 133 14.20 -10.10 2.25
N ASP A 134 15.53 -10.10 2.28
CA ASP A 134 16.37 -11.06 1.58
C ASP A 134 17.08 -11.94 2.62
N PRO A 135 16.62 -13.18 2.86
CA PRO A 135 17.23 -14.03 3.89
C PRO A 135 18.65 -14.49 3.53
N ASN A 136 19.09 -14.31 2.28
CA ASN A 136 20.40 -14.77 1.81
C ASN A 136 21.48 -13.68 1.88
N THR A 137 21.10 -12.43 2.16
CA THR A 137 22.04 -11.31 2.27
C THR A 137 22.10 -10.82 3.72
N PRO A 138 23.29 -10.71 4.33
CA PRO A 138 23.45 -10.04 5.63
C PRO A 138 22.91 -8.62 5.60
N ILE A 139 22.01 -8.28 6.54
CA ILE A 139 21.30 -7.01 6.52
C ILE A 139 22.24 -5.80 6.60
N GLU A 140 23.38 -5.93 7.29
CA GLU A 140 24.39 -4.88 7.41
C GLU A 140 24.97 -4.46 6.05
N GLU A 141 25.13 -5.40 5.12
CA GLU A 141 25.59 -5.12 3.77
C GLU A 141 24.57 -4.25 3.02
N THR A 142 23.30 -4.65 3.07
CA THR A 142 22.17 -3.90 2.51
C THR A 142 22.09 -2.50 3.11
N LEU A 143 22.19 -2.37 4.44
CA LEU A 143 22.09 -1.09 5.14
C LEU A 143 23.28 -0.16 4.87
N SER A 144 24.49 -0.71 4.65
CA SER A 144 25.64 0.07 4.19
C SER A 144 25.35 0.72 2.83
N ALA A 145 24.74 -0.02 1.90
CA ALA A 145 24.35 0.50 0.58
C ALA A 145 23.30 1.60 0.67
N ILE A 146 22.27 1.39 1.49
CA ILE A 146 21.22 2.38 1.77
C ILE A 146 21.83 3.68 2.31
N ASN A 147 22.74 3.59 3.27
CA ASN A 147 23.39 4.77 3.83
C ASN A 147 24.31 5.48 2.83
N GLU A 148 24.98 4.74 1.95
CA GLU A 148 25.81 5.30 0.88
C GLU A 148 24.96 6.13 -0.09
N LEU A 149 23.83 5.58 -0.55
CA LEU A 149 22.87 6.27 -1.42
C LEU A 149 22.24 7.49 -0.73
N TYR A 150 21.94 7.40 0.56
CA TYR A 150 21.44 8.53 1.35
C TYR A 150 22.46 9.67 1.40
N LYS A 151 23.73 9.37 1.69
CA LYS A 151 24.82 10.37 1.71
C LYS A 151 25.06 11.01 0.35
N GLN A 152 24.82 10.27 -0.74
CA GLN A 152 24.84 10.79 -2.11
C GLN A 152 23.59 11.63 -2.45
N GLY A 153 22.63 11.77 -1.53
CA GLY A 153 21.41 12.53 -1.73
C GLY A 153 20.43 11.88 -2.70
N LYS A 154 20.49 10.55 -2.92
CA LYS A 154 19.64 9.87 -3.90
C LYS A 154 18.18 9.73 -3.44
N PHE A 155 17.94 9.75 -2.15
CA PHE A 155 16.60 9.75 -1.56
C PHE A 155 16.56 10.52 -0.23
N LYS A 156 15.36 10.94 0.21
CA LYS A 156 15.18 11.70 1.46
C LYS A 156 14.85 10.85 2.69
N ARG A 157 14.03 9.82 2.51
CA ARG A 157 13.52 8.94 3.57
C ARG A 157 13.84 7.49 3.26
N PHE A 158 14.32 6.76 4.27
CA PHE A 158 14.52 5.32 4.17
C PHE A 158 13.24 4.59 4.57
N GLY A 159 12.79 3.65 3.74
CA GLY A 159 11.63 2.81 4.00
C GLY A 159 11.93 1.31 4.00
N VAL A 160 11.11 0.55 4.70
CA VAL A 160 11.13 -0.93 4.65
C VAL A 160 9.71 -1.45 4.39
N SER A 161 9.57 -2.61 3.78
CA SER A 161 8.27 -3.22 3.52
C SER A 161 8.33 -4.72 3.75
N ASN A 162 7.25 -5.29 4.30
CA ASN A 162 7.10 -6.73 4.50
C ASN A 162 8.09 -7.37 5.51
N TYR A 163 8.81 -6.57 6.29
CA TYR A 163 9.65 -7.04 7.40
C TYR A 163 8.80 -7.30 8.65
N LYS A 164 9.18 -8.29 9.47
CA LYS A 164 8.55 -8.56 10.77
C LYS A 164 8.83 -7.41 11.74
N SER A 165 7.99 -7.28 12.76
CA SER A 165 8.14 -6.30 13.86
C SER A 165 9.55 -6.28 14.46
N TRP A 166 10.14 -7.45 14.72
CA TRP A 166 11.49 -7.58 15.28
C TRP A 166 12.61 -7.30 14.27
N GLU A 167 12.43 -7.64 13.00
CA GLU A 167 13.39 -7.30 11.92
C GLU A 167 13.44 -5.77 11.73
N VAL A 168 12.30 -5.08 11.84
CA VAL A 168 12.25 -3.61 11.82
C VAL A 168 13.04 -3.00 12.99
N ALA A 169 12.87 -3.56 14.20
CA ALA A 169 13.61 -3.10 15.36
C ALA A 169 15.12 -3.33 15.20
N GLU A 170 15.52 -4.52 14.70
CA GLU A 170 16.91 -4.85 14.38
C GLU A 170 17.50 -3.85 13.38
N ILE A 171 16.85 -3.64 12.23
CA ILE A 171 17.28 -2.66 11.21
C ILE A 171 17.45 -1.27 11.83
N TYR A 172 16.47 -0.82 12.61
CA TYR A 172 16.53 0.49 13.26
C TYR A 172 17.75 0.61 14.17
N TYR A 173 18.02 -0.38 15.02
CA TYR A 173 19.15 -0.31 15.95
C TYR A 173 20.50 -0.49 15.28
N ILE A 174 20.61 -1.32 14.23
CA ILE A 174 21.81 -1.41 13.40
C ILE A 174 22.12 -0.04 12.78
N CYS A 175 21.12 0.60 12.17
CA CYS A 175 21.30 1.94 11.61
C CYS A 175 21.69 2.97 12.69
N LYS A 176 21.04 2.92 13.85
CA LYS A 176 21.31 3.85 14.95
C LYS A 176 22.73 3.73 15.49
N ILE A 177 23.22 2.50 15.71
CA ILE A 177 24.57 2.23 16.24
C ILE A 177 25.64 2.66 15.24
N ASN A 178 25.41 2.44 13.94
CA ASN A 178 26.36 2.78 12.88
C ASN A 178 26.24 4.23 12.39
N ASN A 179 25.36 5.04 13.00
CA ASN A 179 25.04 6.40 12.55
C ASN A 179 24.66 6.45 11.06
N TYR A 180 23.81 5.52 10.63
CA TYR A 180 23.22 5.47 9.29
C TYR A 180 21.85 6.15 9.30
N VAL A 181 21.31 6.43 8.11
CA VAL A 181 19.92 6.85 7.97
C VAL A 181 18.97 5.83 8.63
N LEU A 182 18.07 6.31 9.48
CA LEU A 182 17.08 5.48 10.16
C LEU A 182 15.89 5.21 9.23
N PRO A 183 15.25 4.02 9.29
CA PRO A 183 13.97 3.83 8.62
C PRO A 183 12.92 4.77 9.24
N THR A 184 12.17 5.46 8.39
CA THR A 184 11.11 6.39 8.82
C THR A 184 9.74 6.02 8.27
N VAL A 185 9.68 5.07 7.33
CA VAL A 185 8.43 4.59 6.74
C VAL A 185 8.42 3.07 6.64
N TYR A 186 7.30 2.45 7.01
CA TYR A 186 7.02 1.04 6.79
C TYR A 186 5.85 0.92 5.80
N GLN A 187 5.98 0.10 4.76
CA GLN A 187 4.87 -0.21 3.86
C GLN A 187 4.37 -1.65 4.09
N GLY A 188 3.10 -1.83 4.42
CA GLY A 188 2.56 -3.12 4.89
C GLY A 188 1.13 -3.42 4.48
N MET A 189 0.74 -4.71 4.52
CA MET A 189 -0.62 -5.14 4.26
C MET A 189 -1.54 -4.72 5.41
N TYR A 190 -2.61 -3.99 5.10
CA TYR A 190 -3.61 -3.63 6.11
C TYR A 190 -4.95 -3.28 5.44
N ASN A 191 -6.05 -3.82 5.99
CA ASN A 191 -7.42 -3.52 5.61
C ASN A 191 -8.40 -4.11 6.64
N LEU A 192 -9.71 -3.92 6.43
CA LEU A 192 -10.74 -4.28 7.41
C LEU A 192 -10.81 -5.76 7.80
N ILE A 193 -10.24 -6.69 7.02
CA ILE A 193 -10.12 -8.10 7.38
C ILE A 193 -8.67 -8.50 7.71
N ALA A 194 -7.66 -7.82 7.16
CA ALA A 194 -6.25 -8.16 7.33
C ALA A 194 -5.57 -7.21 8.32
N ARG A 195 -5.67 -7.52 9.62
CA ARG A 195 -5.22 -6.64 10.72
C ARG A 195 -4.10 -7.22 11.59
N ASP A 196 -3.38 -8.24 11.10
CA ASP A 196 -2.24 -8.86 11.82
C ASP A 196 -1.16 -7.84 12.23
N ALA A 197 -1.00 -6.74 11.46
CA ALA A 197 -0.09 -5.65 11.78
C ALA A 197 -0.42 -4.91 13.10
N GLU A 198 -1.67 -4.95 13.57
CA GLU A 198 -2.07 -4.25 14.80
C GLU A 198 -1.46 -4.84 16.08
N LEU A 199 -1.12 -6.14 16.06
CA LEU A 199 -0.70 -6.86 17.26
C LEU A 199 0.68 -6.42 17.76
N GLU A 200 1.66 -6.36 16.86
CA GLU A 200 3.05 -6.06 17.22
C GLU A 200 3.70 -5.01 16.34
N LEU A 201 3.40 -5.02 15.04
CA LEU A 201 4.08 -4.14 14.08
C LEU A 201 3.72 -2.68 14.37
N LEU A 202 2.44 -2.30 14.36
CA LEU A 202 2.06 -0.90 14.61
C LEU A 202 2.60 -0.37 15.95
N PRO A 203 2.48 -1.08 17.10
CA PRO A 203 3.14 -0.68 18.34
C PRO A 203 4.65 -0.46 18.21
N CYS A 204 5.36 -1.36 17.52
CA CYS A 204 6.80 -1.23 17.24
C CYS A 204 7.08 0.06 16.44
N LEU A 205 6.34 0.29 15.36
CA LEU A 205 6.50 1.48 14.51
C LEU A 205 6.25 2.78 15.28
N ARG A 206 5.20 2.82 16.12
CA ARG A 206 4.94 4.01 16.97
C ARG A 206 6.07 4.28 17.95
N LYS A 207 6.63 3.22 18.55
CA LYS A 207 7.75 3.35 19.48
C LYS A 207 9.01 3.91 18.80
N LEU A 208 9.24 3.55 17.54
CA LEU A 208 10.42 3.95 16.76
C LEU A 208 10.22 5.24 15.97
N GLY A 209 9.00 5.80 15.93
CA GLY A 209 8.67 7.00 15.15
C GLY A 209 8.57 6.74 13.66
N ILE A 210 8.09 5.55 13.25
CA ILE A 210 7.98 5.12 11.86
C ILE A 210 6.51 5.23 11.40
N SER A 211 6.27 5.87 10.26
CA SER A 211 4.95 5.96 9.63
C SER A 211 4.55 4.64 8.96
N PHE A 212 3.26 4.31 8.90
CA PHE A 212 2.76 3.11 8.23
C PHE A 212 1.97 3.45 6.96
N TYR A 213 2.40 2.89 5.83
CA TYR A 213 1.78 3.06 4.51
C TYR A 213 1.05 1.75 4.17
N ALA A 214 -0.27 1.76 4.26
CA ALA A 214 -1.12 0.58 4.09
C ALA A 214 -1.34 0.24 2.61
N TYR A 215 -0.84 -0.92 2.16
CA TYR A 215 -1.20 -1.49 0.87
C TYR A 215 -2.33 -2.53 1.01
N ASN A 216 -2.99 -2.82 -0.12
CA ASN A 216 -4.16 -3.70 -0.20
C ASN A 216 -5.38 -3.22 0.61
N PRO A 217 -5.79 -1.94 0.53
CA PRO A 217 -7.00 -1.47 1.22
C PRO A 217 -8.26 -2.27 0.84
N LEU A 218 -8.32 -2.78 -0.40
CA LEU A 218 -9.42 -3.62 -0.89
C LEU A 218 -9.15 -5.14 -0.87
N GLY A 219 -8.09 -5.61 -0.22
CA GLY A 219 -7.74 -7.04 -0.21
C GLY A 219 -7.50 -7.61 -1.62
N GLY A 220 -6.83 -6.86 -2.49
CA GLY A 220 -6.66 -7.23 -3.91
C GLY A 220 -7.94 -7.19 -4.76
N GLY A 221 -8.99 -6.54 -4.25
CA GLY A 221 -10.31 -6.47 -4.89
C GLY A 221 -11.34 -7.40 -4.26
N LEU A 222 -10.96 -8.23 -3.27
CA LEU A 222 -11.91 -9.11 -2.58
C LEU A 222 -13.02 -8.32 -1.89
N LEU A 223 -12.65 -7.19 -1.27
CA LEU A 223 -13.57 -6.28 -0.57
C LEU A 223 -14.44 -5.42 -1.49
N THR A 224 -14.45 -5.70 -2.81
CA THR A 224 -15.48 -5.17 -3.71
C THR A 224 -16.77 -6.00 -3.67
N GLY A 225 -16.69 -7.22 -3.12
CA GLY A 225 -17.82 -8.13 -3.00
C GLY A 225 -18.13 -8.93 -4.28
N ARG A 226 -17.35 -8.75 -5.35
CA ARG A 226 -17.54 -9.39 -6.67
C ARG A 226 -17.19 -10.88 -6.74
N TYR A 227 -16.71 -11.45 -5.63
CA TYR A 227 -16.26 -12.83 -5.54
C TYR A 227 -17.14 -13.59 -4.57
N GLU A 228 -17.33 -14.88 -4.85
CA GLU A 228 -18.07 -15.83 -4.04
C GLU A 228 -17.20 -17.04 -3.75
N TYR A 229 -17.41 -17.67 -2.59
CA TYR A 229 -16.74 -18.92 -2.25
C TYR A 229 -17.63 -20.10 -2.67
N SER A 230 -17.23 -20.82 -3.71
CA SER A 230 -17.86 -22.09 -4.05
C SER A 230 -17.34 -23.20 -3.13
N GLN A 231 -18.24 -24.07 -2.66
CA GLN A 231 -17.86 -25.24 -1.87
C GLN A 231 -17.10 -26.23 -2.75
N GLY A 232 -15.81 -26.39 -2.49
CA GLY A 232 -15.02 -27.50 -3.03
C GLY A 232 -13.88 -27.03 -3.92
N ASP A 233 -12.70 -26.93 -3.28
CA ASP A 233 -11.38 -26.88 -3.89
C ASP A 233 -11.11 -25.73 -4.88
N ILE A 234 -9.85 -25.30 -4.97
CA ILE A 234 -9.40 -24.34 -6.00
C ILE A 234 -9.23 -25.10 -7.32
N SER A 235 -10.16 -26.01 -7.66
CA SER A 235 -9.95 -27.03 -8.69
C SER A 235 -9.82 -26.40 -10.07
N HIS A 236 -10.51 -25.28 -10.34
CA HIS A 236 -10.41 -24.58 -11.62
C HIS A 236 -10.28 -23.06 -11.44
N LYS A 237 -9.08 -22.55 -11.72
CA LYS A 237 -8.78 -21.11 -11.86
C LYS A 237 -9.73 -20.39 -12.82
N GLU A 238 -10.34 -21.15 -13.73
CA GLU A 238 -11.28 -20.73 -14.78
C GLU A 238 -12.60 -20.18 -14.21
N ASP A 239 -13.01 -20.60 -13.01
CA ASP A 239 -14.26 -20.15 -12.36
C ASP A 239 -14.10 -18.82 -11.60
N ILE A 240 -12.88 -18.31 -11.47
CA ILE A 240 -12.59 -17.05 -10.78
C ILE A 240 -12.67 -15.90 -11.79
N PRO A 241 -13.51 -14.87 -11.56
CA PRO A 241 -13.56 -13.69 -12.41
C PRO A 241 -12.18 -13.07 -12.64
N GLU A 242 -11.88 -12.71 -13.89
CA GLU A 242 -10.59 -12.18 -14.29
C GLU A 242 -10.18 -10.98 -13.42
N GLY A 243 -8.94 -11.01 -12.91
CA GLY A 243 -8.37 -9.92 -12.15
C GLY A 243 -7.16 -10.34 -11.33
N ARG A 244 -6.99 -9.72 -10.14
CA ARG A 244 -5.81 -9.93 -9.31
C ARG A 244 -5.59 -11.39 -8.90
N PHE A 245 -6.66 -12.11 -8.59
CA PHE A 245 -6.63 -13.50 -8.11
C PHE A 245 -6.33 -14.53 -9.22
N THR A 246 -6.47 -14.17 -10.49
CA THR A 246 -6.13 -15.03 -11.64
C THR A 246 -4.84 -14.59 -12.36
N ALA A 247 -4.23 -13.47 -11.95
CA ALA A 247 -3.02 -12.94 -12.57
C ALA A 247 -1.86 -13.95 -12.53
N PRO A 248 -1.12 -14.16 -13.65
CA PRO A 248 -0.09 -15.22 -13.73
C PRO A 248 1.02 -15.14 -12.67
N VAL A 249 1.46 -13.94 -12.29
CA VAL A 249 2.61 -13.76 -11.40
C VAL A 249 2.22 -13.67 -9.93
N VAL A 250 1.09 -13.01 -9.63
CA VAL A 250 0.70 -12.66 -8.25
C VAL A 250 -0.58 -13.37 -7.80
N GLY A 251 -1.33 -14.02 -8.68
CA GLY A 251 -2.62 -14.61 -8.36
C GLY A 251 -2.53 -15.63 -7.23
N ASP A 252 -1.53 -16.50 -7.27
CA ASP A 252 -1.33 -17.56 -6.26
C ASP A 252 -1.07 -16.97 -4.88
N LEU A 253 -0.21 -15.95 -4.80
CA LEU A 253 0.05 -15.20 -3.58
C LEU A 253 -1.23 -14.55 -3.01
N TYR A 254 -2.08 -13.97 -3.85
CA TYR A 254 -3.33 -13.37 -3.40
C TYR A 254 -4.35 -14.42 -2.96
N ARG A 255 -4.38 -15.59 -3.62
CA ARG A 255 -5.25 -16.69 -3.20
C ARG A 255 -4.81 -17.27 -1.85
N GLU A 256 -3.51 -17.48 -1.65
CA GLU A 256 -2.95 -17.89 -0.36
C GLU A 256 -3.30 -16.89 0.77
N ARG A 257 -3.27 -15.58 0.46
CA ARG A 257 -3.57 -14.53 1.44
C ARG A 257 -5.04 -14.47 1.84
N TYR A 258 -5.95 -14.52 0.87
CA TYR A 258 -7.34 -14.12 1.10
C TYR A 258 -8.39 -15.17 0.72
N TRP A 259 -8.04 -16.22 -0.04
CA TRP A 259 -9.01 -17.15 -0.59
C TRP A 259 -9.38 -18.28 0.38
N LYS A 260 -9.89 -17.89 1.54
CA LYS A 260 -10.21 -18.78 2.66
C LYS A 260 -11.68 -18.66 3.02
N LYS A 261 -12.32 -19.80 3.30
CA LYS A 261 -13.76 -19.85 3.59
C LYS A 261 -14.19 -18.85 4.66
N SER A 262 -13.46 -18.79 5.78
CA SER A 262 -13.72 -17.87 6.88
C SER A 262 -13.65 -16.38 6.47
N ILE A 263 -12.77 -16.03 5.53
CA ILE A 263 -12.67 -14.66 5.00
C ILE A 263 -13.90 -14.31 4.15
N PHE A 264 -14.39 -15.25 3.32
CA PHE A 264 -15.62 -15.03 2.56
C PHE A 264 -16.85 -14.94 3.46
N GLU A 265 -16.98 -15.83 4.46
CA GLU A 265 -18.05 -15.76 5.45
C GLU A 265 -18.05 -14.42 6.20
N ALA A 266 -16.86 -13.91 6.58
CA ALA A 266 -16.72 -12.58 7.18
C ALA A 266 -17.18 -11.45 6.23
N ILE A 267 -16.85 -11.55 4.94
CA ILE A 267 -17.30 -10.59 3.93
C ILE A 267 -18.82 -10.65 3.75
N ASP A 268 -19.41 -11.84 3.76
CA ASP A 268 -20.85 -12.01 3.59
C ASP A 268 -21.63 -11.46 4.79
N MET A 269 -21.11 -11.58 6.01
CA MET A 269 -21.66 -10.89 7.19
C MET A 269 -21.69 -9.36 7.00
N ILE A 270 -20.61 -8.78 6.45
CA ILE A 270 -20.54 -7.34 6.19
C ILE A 270 -21.50 -6.94 5.06
N LYS A 271 -21.56 -7.72 3.96
CA LYS A 271 -22.50 -7.51 2.85
C LYS A 271 -23.94 -7.52 3.33
N GLN A 272 -24.31 -8.48 4.19
CA GLN A 272 -25.65 -8.56 4.76
C GLN A 272 -26.00 -7.28 5.53
N ALA A 273 -25.11 -6.82 6.41
CA ALA A 273 -25.32 -5.59 7.16
C ALA A 273 -25.44 -4.35 6.26
N VAL A 274 -24.64 -4.28 5.18
CA VAL A 274 -24.74 -3.21 4.17
C VAL A 274 -26.09 -3.23 3.46
N ASN A 275 -26.58 -4.41 3.07
CA ASN A 275 -27.88 -4.56 2.41
C ASN A 275 -29.03 -4.15 3.33
N GLU A 276 -29.03 -4.61 4.58
CA GLU A 276 -30.02 -4.23 5.58
C GLU A 276 -30.02 -2.73 5.85
N TYR A 277 -28.84 -2.12 6.00
CA TYR A 277 -28.70 -0.68 6.17
C TYR A 277 -29.25 0.10 4.97
N ASN A 278 -28.91 -0.33 3.74
CA ASN A 278 -29.40 0.31 2.51
C ASN A 278 -30.92 0.24 2.39
N GLN A 279 -31.53 -0.89 2.73
CA GLN A 279 -32.99 -1.04 2.72
C GLN A 279 -33.67 -0.15 3.76
N GLN A 280 -33.13 -0.09 4.98
CA GLN A 280 -33.71 0.71 6.07
C GLN A 280 -33.56 2.22 5.87
N ASN A 281 -32.48 2.66 5.22
CA ASN A 281 -32.11 4.08 5.14
C ASN A 281 -32.21 4.66 3.71
N GLN A 282 -32.72 3.89 2.74
CA GLN A 282 -32.76 4.28 1.33
C GLN A 282 -31.40 4.77 0.79
N SER A 283 -30.32 4.12 1.23
CA SER A 283 -28.94 4.44 0.83
C SER A 283 -28.39 3.46 -0.21
N ASN A 284 -27.23 3.76 -0.76
CA ASN A 284 -26.53 2.92 -1.74
C ASN A 284 -25.06 2.71 -1.36
N LEU A 285 -24.80 2.31 -0.12
CA LEU A 285 -23.47 1.95 0.32
C LEU A 285 -22.99 0.70 -0.42
N THR A 286 -21.77 0.76 -0.93
CA THR A 286 -21.09 -0.39 -1.55
C THR A 286 -20.04 -0.94 -0.60
N LEU A 287 -19.69 -2.22 -0.74
CA LEU A 287 -18.62 -2.80 0.08
C LEU A 287 -17.26 -2.12 -0.16
N THR A 288 -17.00 -1.66 -1.39
CA THR A 288 -15.82 -0.87 -1.74
C THR A 288 -15.76 0.44 -0.96
N GLU A 289 -16.87 1.18 -0.88
CA GLU A 289 -16.95 2.41 -0.09
C GLU A 289 -16.74 2.12 1.41
N VAL A 290 -17.36 1.04 1.91
CA VAL A 290 -17.21 0.61 3.29
C VAL A 290 -15.73 0.32 3.62
N ALA A 291 -15.02 -0.40 2.75
CA ALA A 291 -13.60 -0.68 2.94
C ALA A 291 -12.76 0.59 3.05
N PHE A 292 -12.89 1.53 2.10
CA PHE A 292 -12.12 2.77 2.13
C PHE A 292 -12.47 3.70 3.28
N ARG A 293 -13.75 3.81 3.64
CA ARG A 293 -14.15 4.60 4.82
C ARG A 293 -13.67 3.95 6.10
N TRP A 294 -13.61 2.63 6.18
CA TRP A 294 -12.98 1.92 7.30
C TRP A 294 -11.49 2.25 7.40
N ASP A 295 -10.75 2.11 6.29
CA ASP A 295 -9.31 2.41 6.26
C ASP A 295 -9.02 3.84 6.73
N ASN A 296 -9.86 4.79 6.31
CA ASN A 296 -9.67 6.18 6.66
C ASN A 296 -10.10 6.53 8.08
N TYR A 297 -11.28 6.09 8.56
CA TYR A 297 -11.88 6.58 9.80
C TYR A 297 -11.79 5.63 10.99
N HIS A 298 -11.70 4.33 10.74
CA HIS A 298 -11.95 3.30 11.75
C HIS A 298 -10.77 2.35 11.95
N SER A 299 -9.76 2.45 11.09
CA SER A 299 -8.51 1.72 11.22
C SER A 299 -7.58 2.36 12.25
N LYS A 300 -6.41 1.76 12.49
CA LYS A 300 -5.34 2.32 13.32
C LYS A 300 -4.44 3.33 12.59
N LEU A 301 -4.73 3.65 11.33
CA LEU A 301 -4.01 4.66 10.56
C LEU A 301 -4.37 6.06 11.05
N SER A 302 -3.38 6.95 11.11
CA SER A 302 -3.60 8.34 11.44
C SER A 302 -2.57 9.26 10.81
N GLY A 303 -3.06 10.37 10.26
CA GLY A 303 -2.22 11.46 9.74
C GLY A 303 -1.26 12.04 10.78
N GLN A 304 -1.56 11.91 12.09
CA GLN A 304 -0.68 12.37 13.17
C GLN A 304 0.68 11.65 13.18
N TYR A 305 0.71 10.41 12.67
CA TYR A 305 1.92 9.60 12.56
C TYR A 305 2.51 9.65 11.15
N GLY A 306 1.95 10.46 10.25
CA GLY A 306 2.31 10.48 8.83
C GLY A 306 1.88 9.23 8.06
N ASP A 307 0.92 8.46 8.57
CA ASP A 307 0.43 7.25 7.91
C ASP A 307 -0.24 7.56 6.58
N ALA A 308 -0.30 6.55 5.71
CA ALA A 308 -0.87 6.67 4.39
C ALA A 308 -1.68 5.45 3.97
N ILE A 309 -2.64 5.67 3.07
CA ILE A 309 -3.36 4.63 2.34
C ILE A 309 -2.80 4.59 0.91
N LEU A 310 -2.30 3.42 0.52
CA LEU A 310 -1.79 3.15 -0.81
C LEU A 310 -2.93 2.62 -1.70
N MET A 311 -3.49 3.49 -2.52
CA MET A 311 -4.62 3.17 -3.39
C MET A 311 -4.12 2.83 -4.79
N GLY A 312 -4.37 1.59 -5.21
CA GLY A 312 -4.15 1.13 -6.58
C GLY A 312 -5.49 0.88 -7.29
N SER A 313 -5.46 0.94 -8.61
CA SER A 313 -6.59 0.60 -9.46
C SER A 313 -6.08 -0.08 -10.72
N SER A 314 -6.90 -0.95 -11.33
CA SER A 314 -6.63 -1.54 -12.65
C SER A 314 -7.33 -0.81 -13.79
N LYS A 315 -8.30 0.07 -13.50
CA LYS A 315 -9.10 0.78 -14.52
C LYS A 315 -9.33 2.25 -14.16
N PRO A 316 -9.48 3.16 -15.14
CA PRO A 316 -9.76 4.58 -14.89
C PRO A 316 -10.99 4.83 -14.02
N GLU A 317 -12.10 4.16 -14.30
CA GLU A 317 -13.37 4.34 -13.57
C GLU A 317 -13.26 3.93 -12.10
N TYR A 318 -12.50 2.88 -11.80
CA TYR A 318 -12.23 2.43 -10.43
C TYR A 318 -11.33 3.42 -9.70
N LEU A 319 -10.33 4.01 -10.37
CA LEU A 319 -9.46 5.02 -9.76
C LEU A 319 -10.26 6.25 -9.31
N ILE A 320 -11.14 6.73 -10.20
CA ILE A 320 -12.02 7.86 -9.93
C ILE A 320 -12.96 7.54 -8.77
N ALA A 321 -13.64 6.39 -8.81
CA ALA A 321 -14.56 5.97 -7.75
C ALA A 321 -13.85 5.82 -6.40
N ASN A 322 -12.71 5.11 -6.36
CA ASN A 322 -11.93 4.87 -5.15
C ASN A 322 -11.44 6.19 -4.52
N THR A 323 -10.95 7.13 -5.34
CA THR A 323 -10.51 8.45 -4.88
C THR A 323 -11.67 9.22 -4.24
N LYS A 324 -12.87 9.15 -4.84
CA LYS A 324 -14.08 9.78 -4.28
C LYS A 324 -14.53 9.12 -2.97
N PHE A 325 -14.53 7.79 -2.88
CA PHE A 325 -14.88 7.08 -1.65
C PHE A 325 -13.94 7.41 -0.50
N LEU A 326 -12.64 7.47 -0.77
CA LEU A 326 -11.64 7.89 0.20
C LEU A 326 -11.84 9.35 0.64
N ALA A 327 -12.25 10.24 -0.28
CA ALA A 327 -12.51 11.65 0.02
C ALA A 327 -13.76 11.88 0.89
N ILE A 328 -14.65 10.90 1.08
CA ILE A 328 -15.86 11.06 1.90
C ILE A 328 -15.47 11.47 3.32
N GLU A 329 -16.12 12.52 3.84
CA GLU A 329 -15.85 13.09 5.15
C GLU A 329 -16.83 12.63 6.23
N SER A 330 -17.17 11.33 6.23
CA SER A 330 -18.12 10.77 7.21
C SER A 330 -17.76 9.35 7.68
N PRO A 331 -17.85 9.09 9.00
CA PRO A 331 -17.66 7.75 9.56
C PRO A 331 -18.77 6.80 9.12
N LEU A 332 -18.53 5.49 9.21
CA LEU A 332 -19.49 4.46 8.87
C LEU A 332 -20.57 4.34 9.96
N PRO A 333 -21.77 3.86 9.60
CA PRO A 333 -22.82 3.55 10.57
C PRO A 333 -22.37 2.47 11.56
N VAL A 334 -22.84 2.56 12.81
CA VAL A 334 -22.48 1.62 13.90
C VAL A 334 -22.84 0.17 13.58
N SER A 335 -23.95 -0.06 12.87
CA SER A 335 -24.36 -1.40 12.43
C SER A 335 -23.31 -2.04 11.50
N ILE A 336 -22.76 -1.26 10.57
CA ILE A 336 -21.71 -1.70 9.65
C ILE A 336 -20.41 -1.96 10.40
N LEU A 337 -20.03 -1.08 11.34
CA LEU A 337 -18.83 -1.28 12.17
C LEU A 337 -18.91 -2.55 13.02
N SER A 338 -20.09 -2.84 13.58
CA SER A 338 -20.32 -4.05 14.38
C SER A 338 -20.19 -5.31 13.53
N ALA A 339 -20.68 -5.29 12.29
CA ALA A 339 -20.53 -6.40 11.34
C ALA A 339 -19.07 -6.58 10.91
N ILE A 340 -18.34 -5.49 10.66
CA ILE A 340 -16.91 -5.51 10.35
C ILE A 340 -16.10 -6.15 11.48
N GLU A 341 -16.37 -5.78 12.73
CA GLU A 341 -15.67 -6.37 13.86
C GLU A 341 -16.01 -7.84 14.05
N SER A 342 -17.29 -8.21 13.95
CA SER A 342 -17.72 -9.61 14.02
C SER A 342 -17.09 -10.46 12.92
N GLY A 343 -17.05 -9.94 11.68
CA GLY A 343 -16.39 -10.60 10.55
C GLY A 343 -14.89 -10.75 10.76
N TYR A 344 -14.20 -9.72 11.27
CA TYR A 344 -12.77 -9.83 11.60
C TYR A 344 -12.53 -10.89 12.69
N GLN A 345 -13.32 -10.89 13.77
CA GLN A 345 -13.19 -11.90 14.82
C GLN A 345 -13.42 -13.33 14.30
N HIS A 346 -14.31 -13.50 13.33
CA HIS A 346 -14.57 -14.78 12.67
C HIS A 346 -13.37 -15.28 11.86
N CYS A 347 -12.71 -14.41 11.09
CA CYS A 347 -11.64 -14.82 10.18
C CYS A 347 -10.20 -14.61 10.71
N LYS A 348 -9.99 -13.93 11.84
CA LYS A 348 -8.66 -13.50 12.32
C LYS A 348 -7.60 -14.60 12.43
N GLN A 349 -7.99 -15.85 12.67
CA GLN A 349 -7.05 -16.99 12.75
C GLN A 349 -6.50 -17.39 11.37
N ASP A 350 -7.27 -17.13 10.32
CA ASP A 350 -6.95 -17.46 8.94
C ASP A 350 -6.34 -16.28 8.18
N VAL A 351 -6.33 -15.08 8.76
CA VAL A 351 -5.73 -13.90 8.13
C VAL A 351 -4.24 -14.13 7.88
N ALA A 352 -3.80 -13.85 6.66
CA ALA A 352 -2.39 -13.93 6.32
C ALA A 352 -1.56 -12.93 7.13
N ARG A 353 -0.34 -13.34 7.48
CA ARG A 353 0.63 -12.47 8.16
C ARG A 353 0.95 -11.25 7.31
N HIS A 354 1.28 -10.14 7.97
CA HIS A 354 1.66 -8.90 7.29
C HIS A 354 3.04 -8.98 6.59
N TRP A 355 3.80 -10.05 6.83
CA TRP A 355 5.09 -10.36 6.23
C TRP A 355 5.02 -11.72 5.48
N PRO A 356 5.79 -11.91 4.40
CA PRO A 356 5.80 -13.15 3.63
C PRO A 356 6.53 -14.26 4.39
N ILE A 357 5.92 -15.42 4.50
CA ILE A 357 6.61 -16.62 4.96
C ILE A 357 7.53 -17.06 3.82
N PHE A 358 8.83 -16.79 3.94
CA PHE A 358 9.84 -17.40 3.08
C PHE A 358 9.81 -18.91 3.34
N LYS A 359 9.46 -19.68 2.31
CA LYS A 359 9.52 -21.14 2.33
C LYS A 359 10.91 -21.62 2.00
#